data_AF-A0A2Z5ZAN9-F1
#
_entry.id   AF-A0A2Z5ZAN9-F1
#
_cell.length_a   1.000
_cell.length_b   1.000
_cell.length_c   1.000
_cell.angle_alpha   90.00
_cell.angle_beta   90.00
_cell.angle_gamma   90.00
#
_symmetry.space_group_name_H-M   'P 1'
#
loop_
_entity.id
_entity.type
_entity.pdbx_description
1 polymer ?
#
loop_
_entity_poly.entity_id
_entity_poly.type
_entity_poly.pdbx_seq_one_letter_code
_entity_poly.pdbx_strand_id
1 'polypeptide(L)' 'MITALTALLVLISLGLVVTVPVALATPGEWEASKGNFNRVFQAWVSLVIVIAAADGIASAI' A
#
# COMPACT_ATOMS: atom_id res chain seq x y z
N MET A 1 2.62 17.24 -6.34
CA MET A 1 3.24 16.15 -5.55
C MET A 1 2.19 15.17 -5.02
N ILE A 2 1.16 15.64 -4.31
CA ILE A 2 0.10 14.79 -3.74
C ILE A 2 -0.55 13.89 -4.81
N THR A 3 -0.89 14.42 -5.99
CA THR A 3 -1.46 13.65 -7.11
C THR A 3 -0.58 12.48 -7.58
N ALA A 4 0.74 12.62 -7.59
CA ALA A 4 1.66 11.55 -7.97
C ALA A 4 1.75 10.48 -6.87
N LEU A 5 1.78 10.90 -5.60
CA LEU A 5 1.78 10.00 -4.45
C LEU A 5 0.47 9.20 -4.36
N THR A 6 -0.67 9.83 -4.61
CA THR A 6 -1.97 9.14 -4.64
C THR A 6 -2.10 8.22 -5.84
N ALA A 7 -1.57 8.57 -7.01
CA ALA A 7 -1.49 7.66 -8.16
C ALA A 7 -0.68 6.40 -7.82
N LEU A 8 0.48 6.55 -7.17
CA LEU A 8 1.27 5.41 -6.68
C LEU A 8 0.49 4.57 -5.66
N LEU A 9 -0.21 5.23 -4.70
CA LEU A 9 -1.03 4.55 -3.70
C LEU A 9 -2.12 3.70 -4.36
N VAL A 10 -2.80 4.22 -5.39
CA VAL A 10 -3.82 3.47 -6.15
C VAL A 10 -3.20 2.26 -6.83
N LEU A 11 -2.07 2.39 -7.51
CA LEU A 11 -1.42 1.27 -8.20
C LEU A 11 -0.99 0.16 -7.23
N ILE A 12 -0.41 0.52 -6.08
CA ILE A 12 -0.06 -0.44 -5.04
C ILE A 12 -1.34 -1.10 -4.48
N SER A 13 -2.39 -0.32 -4.24
CA SER A 13 -3.66 -0.83 -3.71
C SER A 13 -4.33 -1.81 -4.67
N LEU A 14 -4.30 -1.55 -5.99
CA LEU A 14 -4.79 -2.49 -7.00
C LEU A 14 -4.05 -3.83 -6.93
N GLY A 15 -2.72 -3.78 -6.83
CA GLY A 15 -1.90 -4.98 -6.64
C GLY A 15 -2.30 -5.74 -5.38
N LEU A 16 -2.45 -5.05 -4.25
CA LEU A 16 -2.85 -5.67 -2.97
C LEU A 16 -4.26 -6.28 -3.03
N VAL A 17 -5.25 -5.56 -3.56
CA VAL A 17 -6.64 -6.02 -3.65
C VAL A 17 -6.76 -7.30 -4.49
N VAL A 18 -5.93 -7.46 -5.52
CA VAL A 18 -5.92 -8.68 -6.33
C VAL A 18 -5.08 -9.78 -5.68
N THR A 19 -3.84 -9.48 -5.27
CA THR A 19 -2.87 -10.52 -4.89
C THR A 19 -3.07 -11.07 -3.49
N VAL A 20 -3.57 -10.27 -2.53
CA VAL A 20 -3.82 -10.71 -1.16
C VAL A 20 -4.88 -11.83 -1.10
N PRO A 21 -6.10 -11.68 -1.65
CA PRO A 21 -7.10 -12.75 -1.58
C PRO A 21 -6.66 -14.01 -2.33
N VAL A 22 -5.91 -13.88 -3.43
CA VAL A 22 -5.34 -15.05 -4.15
C VAL A 22 -4.37 -15.82 -3.27
N ALA A 23 -3.45 -15.13 -2.58
CA ALA A 23 -2.50 -15.77 -1.66
C ALA A 23 -3.19 -16.38 -0.44
N LEU A 24 -4.27 -15.77 0.06
CA LEU A 24 -5.07 -16.30 1.17
C LEU A 24 -5.90 -17.53 0.76
N ALA A 25 -6.38 -17.57 -0.48
CA ALA A 25 -7.18 -18.68 -0.99
C ALA A 25 -6.32 -19.88 -1.45
N THR A 26 -5.04 -19.67 -1.76
CA THR A 26 -4.14 -20.71 -2.25
C THR A 26 -3.42 -21.38 -1.07
N PRO A 27 -3.61 -22.70 -0.84
CA PRO A 27 -2.98 -23.39 0.30
C PRO A 27 -1.45 -23.27 0.30
N GLY A 28 -0.88 -22.82 1.42
CA GLY A 28 0.58 -22.70 1.62
C GLY A 28 1.22 -21.43 1.04
N GLU A 29 0.55 -20.74 0.12
CA GLU A 29 1.09 -19.50 -0.49
C GLU A 29 1.15 -18.35 0.52
N TRP A 30 0.16 -18.26 1.41
CA TRP A 30 0.18 -17.24 2.45
C TRP A 30 1.41 -17.35 3.34
N GLU A 31 1.72 -18.53 3.87
CA GLU A 31 2.88 -18.77 4.73
C GLU A 31 4.20 -18.45 4.00
N ALA A 32 4.32 -18.84 2.73
CA ALA A 32 5.50 -18.61 1.91
C ALA A 32 5.72 -17.13 1.56
N SER A 33 4.63 -16.37 1.33
CA SER A 33 4.69 -14.99 0.84
C SER A 33 4.42 -13.92 1.90
N LYS A 34 4.03 -14.31 3.13
CA LYS A 34 3.68 -13.40 4.24
C LYS A 34 4.72 -12.32 4.50
N GLY A 35 6.02 -12.66 4.42
CA GLY A 35 7.11 -11.70 4.59
C GLY A 35 7.12 -10.60 3.53
N ASN A 36 6.82 -10.95 2.28
CA ASN A 36 6.72 -9.97 1.19
C ASN A 36 5.48 -9.09 1.37
N PHE A 37 4.32 -9.68 1.66
CA PHE A 37 3.10 -8.92 1.94
C PHE A 37 3.29 -7.95 3.11
N ASN A 38 3.95 -8.37 4.20
CA ASN A 38 4.22 -7.50 5.34
C ASN A 38 5.06 -6.26 4.95
N ARG A 39 6.09 -6.43 4.10
CA ARG A 39 6.87 -5.30 3.59
C ARG A 39 6.02 -4.36 2.75
N VAL A 40 5.17 -4.90 1.86
CA VAL A 40 4.29 -4.08 1.03
C VAL A 40 3.23 -3.36 1.87
N PHE A 41 2.67 -4.01 2.90
CA PHE A 41 1.74 -3.38 3.84
C PHE A 41 2.39 -2.23 4.60
N GLN A 42 3.62 -2.41 5.10
CA GLN A 42 4.37 -1.35 5.75
C GLN A 42 4.59 -0.17 4.80
N ALA A 43 5.06 -0.43 3.58
CA ALA A 43 5.22 0.61 2.56
C ALA A 43 3.92 1.33 2.21
N TRP A 44 2.81 0.59 2.11
CA TRP A 44 1.48 1.14 1.83
C TRP A 44 0.99 2.05 2.96
N VAL A 45 1.09 1.63 4.22
CA VAL A 45 0.75 2.48 5.38
C VAL A 45 1.66 3.70 5.47
N SER A 46 2.98 3.53 5.28
CA SER A 46 3.92 4.66 5.25
C SER A 46 3.56 5.68 4.17
N LEU A 47 3.13 5.22 2.99
CA LEU A 47 2.69 6.10 1.91
C LEU A 47 1.43 6.89 2.29
N VAL A 48 0.46 6.27 2.97
CA VAL A 48 -0.72 6.97 3.51
C VAL A 48 -0.31 8.08 4.48
N ILE A 49 0.61 7.80 5.41
CA ILE A 49 1.11 8.79 6.38
C ILE A 49 1.81 9.96 5.66
N VAL A 50 2.65 9.67 4.66
CA VAL A 50 3.34 10.70 3.87
C VAL A 50 2.35 11.58 3.11
N ILE A 51 1.31 10.99 2.52
CA ILE A 51 0.26 11.74 1.81
C ILE A 51 -0.50 12.64 2.80
N ALA A 52 -0.88 12.11 3.97
CA ALA A 52 -1.57 12.89 4.99
C ALA A 52 -0.72 14.08 5.48
N ALA A 53 0.58 13.87 5.71
CA ALA A 53 1.49 14.95 6.08
C ALA A 53 1.63 15.98 4.96
N ALA A 54 1.77 15.54 3.71
CA ALA A 54 1.89 16.43 2.56
C ALA A 54 0.63 17.29 2.38
N ASP A 55 -0.55 16.71 2.53
CA ASP A 55 -1.85 17.42 2.45
C ASP A 55 -2.03 18.41 3.61
N GLY A 56 -1.70 18.00 4.83
CA GLY A 56 -1.77 18.87 6.01
C GLY A 56 -0.84 20.07 5.92
N ILE A 57 0.39 19.89 5.43
CA ILE A 57 1.33 21.00 5.23
C ILE A 57 0.85 21.92 4.10
N ALA A 58 0.45 21.35 2.96
CA ALA A 58 0.03 22.13 1.79
C ALA A 58 -1.23 22.95 2.04
N SER A 59 -2.14 22.46 2.89
CA SER A 59 -3.37 23.17 3.26
C SER A 59 -3.14 24.29 4.28
N ALA A 60 -2.01 24.31 4.96
CA ALA A 60 -1.65 25.29 5.98
C ALA A 60 -0.78 26.45 5.45
N ILE A 61 -0.41 26.42 4.16
CA ILE A 61 0.36 27.43 3.44
C ILE A 61 -0.58 28.14 2.47
#